data_AF-J9HIH5-F1
#
_entry.id   AF-J9HIH5-F1
#
_cell.length_a   1.000
_cell.length_b   1.000
_cell.length_c   1.000
_cell.angle_alpha   90.00
_cell.angle_beta   90.00
_cell.angle_gamma   90.00
#
_symmetry.space_group_name_H-M   'P 1'
#
loop_
_entity.id
_entity.type
_entity.pdbx_description
1 polymer ?
#
loop_
_entity_poly.entity_id
_entity_poly.type
_entity_poly.pdbx_seq_one_letter_code
_entity_poly.pdbx_strand_id
1 'polypeptide(L)'
;MIDRPGFEKLYRKISDKAWEDTEKLIKYQSKRGLTVELKDLKGGVIGQLNDGKVGGSISLLDSDEISSLKVALGYEKILAEESHHIHKKISHAHDNKATYDPDVAHFLDEEIIEYQSGTIRKLTGYIYNLDSIIKEDKTKDLGIHMFDEYLDKVE
;
A
#
# COMPACT_ATOMS: atom_id res chain seq x y z
N MET A 1 0.71 22.86 -10.94
CA MET A 1 1.49 21.65 -10.67
C MET A 1 2.25 21.96 -9.39
N ILE A 2 1.85 21.37 -8.27
CA ILE A 2 2.49 21.63 -6.98
C ILE A 2 3.82 20.89 -7.01
N ASP A 3 4.93 21.61 -6.93
CA ASP A 3 6.28 21.05 -6.94
C ASP A 3 6.62 20.51 -5.55
N ARG A 4 6.61 19.18 -5.40
CA ARG A 4 6.85 18.43 -4.14
C ARG A 4 7.74 17.22 -4.42
N PRO A 5 9.05 17.42 -4.63
CA PRO A 5 9.96 16.33 -5.01
C PRO A 5 10.04 15.22 -3.97
N GLY A 6 9.92 15.52 -2.68
CA GLY A 6 9.99 14.52 -1.61
C GLY A 6 8.78 13.57 -1.62
N PHE A 7 7.57 14.11 -1.76
CA PHE A 7 6.37 13.29 -1.96
C PHE A 7 6.42 12.48 -3.26
N GLU A 8 6.89 13.08 -4.37
CA GLU A 8 7.04 12.36 -5.64
C GLU A 8 7.98 11.15 -5.48
N LYS A 9 9.12 11.35 -4.82
CA LYS A 9 10.11 10.29 -4.58
C LYS A 9 9.55 9.16 -3.73
N LEU A 10 8.79 9.49 -2.67
CA LEU A 10 8.10 8.52 -1.83
C LEU A 10 7.13 7.66 -2.67
N TYR A 11 6.26 8.29 -3.46
CA TYR A 11 5.28 7.56 -4.26
C TYR A 11 5.92 6.75 -5.39
N ARG A 12 6.99 7.27 -6.02
CA ARG A 12 7.75 6.52 -7.01
C ARG A 12 8.36 5.25 -6.41
N LYS A 13 8.96 5.35 -5.23
CA LYS A 13 9.53 4.19 -4.52
C LYS A 13 8.49 3.13 -4.16
N ILE A 14 7.30 3.55 -3.71
CA ILE A 14 6.18 2.63 -3.45
C ILE A 14 5.72 1.96 -4.75
N SER A 15 5.61 2.72 -5.84
CA SER A 15 5.23 2.20 -7.16
C SER A 15 6.25 1.21 -7.71
N ASP A 16 7.54 1.54 -7.66
CA ASP A 16 8.65 0.69 -8.12
C ASP A 16 8.65 -0.64 -7.34
N LYS A 17 8.45 -0.57 -6.02
CA LYS A 17 8.34 -1.76 -5.18
C LYS A 17 7.12 -2.61 -5.53
N ALA A 18 5.95 -2.00 -5.71
CA ALA A 18 4.74 -2.73 -6.10
C ALA A 18 4.92 -3.43 -7.47
N TRP A 19 5.67 -2.81 -8.38
CA TRP A 19 6.05 -3.42 -9.65
C TRP A 19 6.99 -4.62 -9.47
N GLU A 20 8.04 -4.48 -8.65
CA GLU A 20 8.95 -5.59 -8.30
C GLU A 20 8.20 -6.78 -7.69
N ASP A 21 7.28 -6.52 -6.76
CA ASP A 21 6.48 -7.55 -6.11
C ASP A 21 5.53 -8.25 -7.10
N THR A 22 4.97 -7.49 -8.05
CA THR A 22 4.18 -8.06 -9.15
C THR A 22 5.03 -8.98 -10.02
N GLU A 23 6.25 -8.57 -10.37
CA GLU A 23 7.18 -9.41 -11.13
C GLU A 23 7.53 -10.70 -10.38
N LYS A 24 7.79 -10.62 -9.07
CA LYS A 24 8.04 -11.79 -8.22
C LYS A 24 6.84 -12.73 -8.18
N LEU A 25 5.62 -12.20 -8.02
CA LEU A 25 4.39 -12.99 -8.03
C LEU A 25 4.18 -13.72 -9.35
N ILE A 26 4.40 -13.04 -10.48
CA ILE A 26 4.31 -13.64 -11.83
C ILE A 26 5.34 -14.76 -12.00
N LYS A 27 6.59 -14.54 -11.59
CA LYS A 27 7.66 -15.55 -11.62
C LYS A 27 7.31 -16.75 -10.73
N TYR A 28 6.83 -16.50 -9.52
CA TYR A 28 6.46 -17.55 -8.57
C TYR A 28 5.28 -18.37 -9.09
N GLN A 29 4.24 -17.72 -9.62
CA GLN A 29 3.10 -18.39 -10.25
C GLN A 29 3.54 -19.26 -11.44
N SER A 30 4.44 -18.74 -12.28
CA SER A 30 4.99 -19.48 -13.43
C SER A 30 5.83 -20.69 -13.00
N LYS A 31 6.63 -20.56 -11.93
CA LYS A 31 7.42 -21.66 -11.35
C LYS A 31 6.54 -22.83 -10.89
N ARG A 32 5.32 -22.53 -10.45
CA ARG A 32 4.31 -23.53 -10.07
C ARG A 32 3.56 -24.15 -11.24
N GLY A 33 3.85 -23.74 -12.48
CA GLY A 33 3.19 -24.24 -13.69
C GLY A 33 1.81 -23.64 -13.95
N LEU A 34 1.48 -22.52 -13.30
CA LEU A 34 0.22 -21.79 -13.51
C LEU A 34 0.40 -20.74 -14.61
N THR A 35 -0.61 -20.61 -15.48
CA THR A 35 -0.69 -19.51 -16.45
C THR A 35 -1.15 -18.24 -15.74
N VAL A 36 -0.45 -17.12 -15.98
CA VAL A 36 -0.85 -15.81 -15.46
C VAL A 36 -1.90 -15.21 -16.38
N GLU A 37 -3.09 -14.94 -15.84
CA GLU A 37 -4.13 -14.17 -16.51
C GLU A 37 -4.21 -12.77 -15.90
N LEU A 38 -3.79 -11.76 -16.66
CA LEU A 38 -3.99 -10.36 -16.26
C LEU A 38 -5.45 -9.99 -16.57
N LYS A 39 -6.28 -9.98 -15.53
CA LYS A 39 -7.67 -9.52 -15.63
C LYS A 39 -7.71 -8.00 -15.45
N ASP A 40 -8.66 -7.35 -16.12
CA ASP A 40 -8.96 -5.94 -15.88
C ASP A 40 -9.19 -5.69 -14.39
N LEU A 41 -8.78 -4.52 -13.90
CA LEU A 41 -9.00 -4.07 -12.53
C LEU A 41 -10.51 -4.06 -12.23
N LYS A 42 -11.03 -5.15 -11.64
CA LYS A 42 -12.41 -5.20 -11.14
C LYS A 42 -12.55 -4.16 -10.05
N GLY A 43 -13.32 -3.10 -10.33
CA GLY A 43 -13.67 -2.04 -9.37
C GLY A 43 -12.47 -1.66 -8.51
N GLY A 44 -11.46 -1.04 -9.15
CA GLY A 44 -10.12 -0.87 -8.58
C GLY A 44 -10.12 -0.39 -7.13
N VAL A 45 -9.04 -0.63 -6.39
CA VAL A 45 -8.88 -0.35 -4.95
C VAL A 45 -9.53 0.94 -4.43
N ILE A 46 -9.63 2.00 -5.23
CA ILE A 46 -10.43 3.20 -4.96
C ILE A 46 -11.89 2.88 -4.61
N GLY A 47 -12.53 1.97 -5.33
CA GLY A 47 -13.84 1.40 -5.03
C GLY A 47 -13.89 0.75 -3.65
N GLN A 48 -12.92 -0.09 -3.28
CA GLN A 48 -12.83 -0.69 -1.95
C GLN A 48 -12.52 0.32 -0.84
N LEU A 49 -11.73 1.37 -1.12
CA LEU A 49 -11.47 2.47 -0.20
C LEU A 49 -12.68 3.41 -0.01
N ASN A 50 -13.56 3.45 -1.01
CA ASN A 50 -14.82 4.20 -0.98
C ASN A 50 -15.98 3.36 -0.44
N ASP A 51 -15.90 2.02 -0.50
CA ASP A 51 -16.90 1.09 0.01
C ASP A 51 -16.85 1.08 1.56
N GLY A 52 -17.71 1.89 2.17
CA GLY A 52 -17.72 2.17 3.61
C GLY A 52 -17.70 3.66 3.98
N LYS A 53 -17.44 4.57 3.03
CA LYS A 53 -17.55 6.02 3.25
C LYS A 53 -18.91 6.53 2.80
N VAL A 54 -19.85 6.65 3.74
CA VAL A 54 -21.07 7.44 3.55
C VAL A 54 -20.66 8.92 3.43
N GLY A 55 -20.48 9.42 2.19
CA GLY A 55 -20.35 10.86 1.91
C GLY A 55 -18.95 11.40 1.57
N GLY A 56 -17.93 10.56 1.33
CA GLY A 56 -16.59 11.03 0.98
C GLY A 56 -15.97 10.22 -0.15
N SER A 57 -16.24 10.61 -1.40
CA SER A 57 -15.53 10.06 -2.55
C SER A 57 -14.08 10.53 -2.51
N ILE A 58 -13.13 9.60 -2.41
CA ILE A 58 -11.71 9.90 -2.61
C ILE A 58 -11.54 10.24 -4.10
N SER A 59 -11.57 11.53 -4.44
CA SER A 59 -11.19 12.02 -5.76
C SER A 59 -9.68 12.23 -5.79
N LEU A 60 -8.96 11.46 -6.62
CA LEU A 60 -7.51 11.61 -6.80
C LEU A 60 -7.12 12.96 -7.44
N LEU A 61 -8.09 13.67 -7.99
CA LEU A 61 -7.89 14.91 -8.75
C LEU A 61 -7.75 16.16 -7.86
N ASP A 62 -8.21 16.11 -6.60
CA ASP A 62 -8.19 17.23 -5.64
C ASP A 62 -7.56 16.82 -4.30
N SER A 63 -6.57 15.94 -4.31
CA SER A 63 -6.01 15.38 -3.08
C SER A 63 -4.94 16.29 -2.45
N ASP A 64 -5.23 16.88 -1.30
CA ASP A 64 -4.24 17.45 -0.36
C ASP A 64 -3.12 16.43 -0.03
N GLU A 65 -1.94 16.89 0.38
CA GLU A 65 -0.79 16.04 0.74
C GLU A 65 -1.13 15.01 1.84
N ILE A 66 -1.95 15.38 2.83
CA ILE A 66 -2.46 14.43 3.84
C ILE A 66 -3.35 13.37 3.19
N SER A 67 -4.23 13.79 2.30
CA SER A 67 -5.20 12.87 1.70
C SER A 67 -4.51 11.86 0.80
N SER A 68 -3.48 12.25 0.05
CA SER A 68 -2.66 11.34 -0.74
C SER A 68 -1.92 10.31 0.12
N LEU A 69 -1.34 10.71 1.26
CA LEU A 69 -0.74 9.77 2.21
C LEU A 69 -1.75 8.79 2.81
N LYS A 70 -2.95 9.26 3.16
CA LYS A 70 -4.04 8.41 3.66
C LYS A 70 -4.50 7.39 2.62
N VAL A 71 -4.52 7.78 1.35
CA VAL A 71 -4.81 6.87 0.23
C VAL A 71 -3.72 5.80 0.14
N ALA A 72 -2.44 6.19 0.10
CA ALA A 72 -1.32 5.25 0.07
C ALA A 72 -1.36 4.26 1.25
N LEU A 73 -1.62 4.74 2.47
CA LEU A 73 -1.81 3.88 3.64
C LEU A 73 -2.98 2.90 3.46
N GLY A 74 -4.08 3.34 2.86
CA GLY A 74 -5.23 2.50 2.56
C GLY A 74 -4.88 1.35 1.61
N TYR A 75 -4.13 1.64 0.55
CA TYR A 75 -3.63 0.63 -0.39
C TYR A 75 -2.78 -0.44 0.30
N GLU A 76 -1.80 -0.03 1.10
CA GLU A 76 -0.91 -0.95 1.83
C GLU A 76 -1.69 -1.83 2.83
N LYS A 77 -2.72 -1.28 3.48
CA LYS A 77 -3.58 -2.06 4.37
C LYS A 77 -4.39 -3.12 3.65
N ILE A 78 -5.01 -2.76 2.52
CA ILE A 78 -5.76 -3.71 1.70
C ILE A 78 -4.83 -4.83 1.19
N LEU A 79 -3.63 -4.48 0.74
CA LEU A 79 -2.63 -5.45 0.30
C LEU A 79 -2.24 -6.42 1.43
N ALA A 80 -2.06 -5.91 2.66
CA ALA A 80 -1.76 -6.74 3.82
C ALA A 80 -2.93 -7.65 4.22
N GLU A 81 -4.15 -7.12 4.23
CA GLU A 81 -5.37 -7.90 4.52
C GLU A 81 -5.58 -9.03 3.51
N GLU A 82 -5.42 -8.75 2.22
CA GLU A 82 -5.53 -9.77 1.17
C GLU A 82 -4.41 -10.81 1.25
N SER A 83 -3.17 -10.38 1.54
CA SER A 83 -2.05 -11.30 1.74
C SER A 83 -2.31 -12.26 2.91
N HIS A 84 -2.78 -11.74 4.06
CA HIS A 84 -3.18 -12.57 5.20
C HIS A 84 -4.38 -13.46 4.90
N HIS A 85 -5.33 -13.01 4.09
CA HIS A 85 -6.48 -13.82 3.68
C HIS A 85 -6.05 -15.00 2.80
N ILE A 86 -5.10 -14.80 1.87
CA ILE A 86 -4.50 -15.88 1.09
C ILE A 86 -3.73 -16.82 2.01
N HIS A 87 -2.86 -16.29 2.88
CA HIS A 87 -2.08 -17.07 3.84
C HIS A 87 -2.98 -17.94 4.73
N LYS A 88 -4.08 -17.39 5.25
CA LYS A 88 -5.04 -18.15 6.05
C LYS A 88 -5.64 -19.33 5.27
N LYS A 89 -5.98 -19.15 3.99
CA LYS A 89 -6.57 -20.19 3.13
C LYS A 89 -5.62 -21.35 2.86
N ILE A 90 -4.33 -21.08 2.72
CA ILE A 90 -3.31 -22.08 2.39
C ILE A 90 -2.66 -22.73 3.63
N SER A 91 -2.63 -22.02 4.76
CA SER A 91 -1.98 -22.47 5.99
C SER A 91 -2.90 -23.29 6.88
N HIS A 92 -4.22 -23.14 6.77
CA HIS A 92 -5.17 -23.89 7.61
C HIS A 92 -5.64 -25.16 6.89
N ALA A 93 -5.18 -26.31 7.38
CA ALA A 93 -5.71 -27.62 7.00
C ALA A 93 -7.08 -27.85 7.68
N HIS A 94 -8.14 -27.14 7.28
CA HIS A 94 -9.46 -27.35 7.88
C HIS A 94 -10.27 -28.43 7.14
N ASP A 95 -10.65 -29.46 7.90
CA ASP A 95 -11.72 -30.49 7.84
C ASP A 95 -12.20 -31.12 6.52
N ASN A 96 -11.92 -30.57 5.34
CA ASN A 96 -12.37 -31.16 4.09
C ASN A 96 -11.30 -31.01 3.01
N LYS A 97 -10.27 -31.86 3.08
CA LYS A 97 -9.38 -32.18 1.95
C LYS A 97 -8.69 -30.97 1.28
N ALA A 98 -8.62 -29.83 1.96
CA ALA A 98 -8.05 -28.59 1.42
C ALA A 98 -6.52 -28.64 1.48
N THR A 99 -5.92 -28.31 0.34
CA THR A 99 -4.49 -28.27 0.04
C THR A 99 -3.73 -27.35 0.98
N TYR A 100 -3.10 -27.94 2.01
CA TYR A 100 -2.04 -27.28 2.78
C TYR A 100 -0.83 -27.07 1.87
N ASP A 101 -0.45 -25.80 1.68
CA ASP A 101 0.59 -25.42 0.74
C ASP A 101 1.67 -24.58 1.45
N PRO A 102 2.64 -25.25 2.11
CA PRO A 102 3.63 -24.58 2.92
C PRO A 102 4.61 -23.74 2.10
N ASP A 103 4.84 -24.08 0.81
CA ASP A 103 5.73 -23.32 -0.07
C ASP A 103 5.16 -21.93 -0.37
N VAL A 104 3.86 -21.84 -0.65
CA VAL A 104 3.19 -20.54 -0.86
C VAL A 104 3.13 -19.73 0.42
N ALA A 105 2.86 -20.39 1.55
CA ALA A 105 2.79 -19.70 2.83
C ALA A 105 4.14 -19.04 3.16
N HIS A 106 5.23 -19.78 2.99
CA HIS A 106 6.57 -19.29 3.21
C HIS A 106 6.95 -18.15 2.24
N PHE A 107 6.64 -18.31 0.95
CA PHE A 107 6.86 -17.25 -0.05
C PHE A 107 6.12 -15.96 0.30
N LEU A 108 4.85 -16.04 0.73
CA LEU A 108 4.08 -14.87 1.13
C LEU A 108 4.65 -14.21 2.39
N ASP A 109 5.11 -15.01 3.35
CA ASP A 109 5.69 -14.49 4.60
C ASP A 109 6.97 -13.69 4.33
N GLU A 110 7.91 -14.24 3.56
CA GLU A 110 9.20 -13.60 3.27
C GLU A 110 9.06 -12.42 2.30
N GLU A 111 8.39 -12.63 1.17
CA GLU A 111 8.46 -11.67 0.06
C GLU A 111 7.43 -10.56 0.17
N ILE A 112 6.33 -10.75 0.91
CA ILE A 112 5.21 -9.81 0.95
C ILE A 112 4.91 -9.34 2.38
N ILE A 113 4.64 -10.25 3.31
CA ILE A 113 4.08 -9.91 4.63
C ILE A 113 5.13 -9.23 5.53
N GLU A 114 6.38 -9.69 5.52
CA GLU A 114 7.43 -9.21 6.43
C GLU A 114 7.60 -7.69 6.35
N TYR A 115 7.73 -7.15 5.14
CA TYR A 115 8.00 -5.72 4.95
C TYR A 115 6.77 -4.84 5.14
N GLN A 116 5.56 -5.36 4.89
CA GLN A 116 4.32 -4.56 4.85
C GLN A 116 4.06 -3.85 6.18
N SER A 117 4.32 -4.54 7.29
CA SER A 117 4.21 -3.98 8.63
C SER A 117 5.07 -2.71 8.81
N GLY A 118 6.29 -2.74 8.28
CA GLY A 118 7.23 -1.62 8.29
C GLY A 118 6.75 -0.46 7.42
N THR A 119 6.24 -0.73 6.22
CA THR A 119 5.70 0.30 5.31
C THR A 119 4.48 0.98 5.93
N ILE A 120 3.51 0.21 6.45
CA ILE A 120 2.32 0.72 7.14
C ILE A 120 2.73 1.60 8.33
N ARG A 121 3.72 1.16 9.11
CA ARG A 121 4.22 1.91 10.27
C ARG A 121 4.87 3.24 9.87
N LYS A 122 5.63 3.27 8.77
CA LYS A 122 6.26 4.48 8.23
C LYS A 122 5.21 5.47 7.74
N LEU A 123 4.28 5.03 6.88
CA LEU A 123 3.20 5.88 6.35
C LEU A 123 2.31 6.45 7.48
N THR A 124 1.98 5.62 8.47
CA THR A 124 1.22 6.08 9.64
C THR A 124 1.99 7.14 10.44
N GLY A 125 3.31 6.99 10.57
CA GLY A 125 4.16 8.00 11.21
C GLY A 125 4.19 9.33 10.45
N TYR A 126 4.30 9.27 9.12
CA TYR A 126 4.23 10.45 8.25
C TYR A 126 2.89 11.18 8.37
N ILE A 127 1.78 10.44 8.35
CA ILE A 127 0.44 11.01 8.54
C ILE A 127 0.31 11.69 9.91
N TYR A 128 0.80 11.05 10.97
CA TYR A 128 0.73 11.61 12.32
C TYR A 128 1.52 12.93 12.44
N ASN A 129 2.74 12.95 11.92
CA ASN A 129 3.59 14.15 11.93
C ASN A 129 2.93 15.28 11.11
N LEU A 130 2.43 14.96 9.93
CA LEU A 130 1.80 15.94 9.05
C LEU A 130 0.46 16.47 9.62
N ASP A 131 -0.34 15.61 10.27
CA ASP A 131 -1.56 16.02 10.99
C ASP A 131 -1.25 16.96 12.16
N SER A 132 -0.14 16.74 12.86
CA SER A 132 0.32 17.66 13.90
C SER A 132 0.75 19.02 13.34
N ILE A 133 1.42 19.03 12.17
CA ILE A 133 1.88 20.25 11.51
C ILE A 133 0.71 21.07 10.97
N ILE A 134 -0.31 20.41 10.39
CA ILE A 134 -1.44 21.08 9.74
C ILE A 134 -2.44 21.67 10.74
N LYS A 135 -2.49 21.19 11.98
CA LYS A 135 -3.32 21.80 13.04
C LYS A 135 -2.93 23.25 13.36
N GLU A 136 -1.70 23.66 13.04
CA GLU A 136 -1.25 25.03 13.21
C GLU A 136 -1.44 25.84 11.91
N ASP A 137 -2.59 26.48 11.80
CA ASP A 137 -3.09 27.12 10.56
C ASP A 137 -2.15 28.23 10.03
N LYS A 138 -1.37 28.88 10.90
CA LYS A 138 -0.44 29.96 10.53
C LYS A 138 0.85 29.47 9.90
N THR A 139 1.24 28.22 10.12
CA THR A 139 2.53 27.65 9.69
C THR A 139 2.36 26.48 8.74
N LYS A 140 1.13 26.22 8.28
CA LYS A 140 0.76 25.09 7.42
C LYS A 140 1.67 24.96 6.18
N ASP A 141 1.78 26.03 5.39
CA ASP A 141 2.52 25.99 4.11
C ASP A 141 4.02 25.77 4.31
N LEU A 142 4.60 26.41 5.33
CA LEU A 142 6.00 26.23 5.70
C LEU A 142 6.25 24.81 6.21
N GLY A 143 5.35 24.31 7.06
CA GLY A 143 5.45 22.97 7.62
C GLY A 143 5.37 21.87 6.55
N ILE A 144 4.50 22.04 5.54
CA ILE A 144 4.42 21.13 4.40
C ILE A 144 5.72 21.18 3.59
N HIS A 145 6.28 22.36 3.33
CA HIS A 145 7.54 22.50 2.60
C HIS A 145 8.71 21.84 3.35
N MET A 146 8.83 22.07 4.65
CA MET A 146 9.88 21.43 5.47
C MET A 146 9.70 19.90 5.55
N PHE A 147 8.46 19.43 5.56
CA PHE A 147 8.17 18.00 5.54
C PHE A 147 8.54 17.37 4.18
N ASP A 148 8.31 18.07 3.07
CA ASP A 148 8.73 17.63 1.74
C ASP A 148 10.27 17.56 1.63
N GLU A 149 11.00 18.57 2.13
CA GLU A 149 12.47 18.51 2.19
C GLU A 149 12.98 17.35 3.06
N TYR A 150 12.27 17.03 4.13
CA TYR A 150 12.58 15.87 4.97
C TYR A 150 12.38 14.57 4.19
N LEU A 151 11.28 14.44 3.47
CA LEU A 151 11.01 13.25 2.64
C LEU A 151 12.08 13.07 1.55
N ASP A 152 12.50 14.15 0.87
CA ASP A 152 13.52 14.06 -0.17
C ASP A 152 14.87 13.54 0.35
N LYS A 153 15.21 13.86 1.61
CA LYS A 153 16.45 13.39 2.27
C LYS A 153 16.36 11.96 2.78
N VAL A 154 15.17 11.53 3.22
CA VAL A 154 14.99 10.25 3.90
C VAL A 154 14.61 9.11 2.95
N GLU A 155 13.83 9.41 1.91
CA GLU A 155 13.38 8.40 0.94
C GLU A 155 14.38 8.14 -0.17
#